data_AF-A0A3M7N3D4-F1
#
_entry.id   AF-A0A3M7N3D4-F1
#
_cell.length_a   1.000
_cell.length_b   1.000
_cell.length_c   1.000
_cell.angle_alpha   90.00
_cell.angle_beta   90.00
_cell.angle_gamma   90.00
#
_symmetry.space_group_name_H-M   'P 1'
#
loop_
_entity.id
_entity.type
_entity.pdbx_description
1 polymer ?
#
loop_
_entity_poly.entity_id
_entity_poly.type
_entity_poly.pdbx_seq_one_letter_code
_entity_poly.pdbx_strand_id
1 'polypeptide(L)'
;MGQALPPPLLAQNTTIRGEENADITSRAPLGFKVDTDPTEGYVTYVDQSTASSASLISTSNNTVYMGVDSTNVASGSGRKSVRITSKNSYDTGLVILDLEHMPGSICGTWPAFWMVGPDWPTTGEIDIIEGVNTQVGNAMTLHTGSECSISDDVTMYGSIETSDCYVYASGQTENAGCGITTSSSASYGDGFNAVDGGVYATEITSEGISIWNFDRSSIPSDISSGSPDPSGWGEATASFSGSCDFSSNFESLQIVFDTTFCGTWAGTVWSSDSTGWGWGNGHPSRTHVNEGEFYAATTPTTLETAPAQKRDTATSAPEEDVVEDSSVVKAMAKEKRSIADSQDGLSEKAHRHVLEHKRSHGIRRAWQA
;
A
#
# COMPACT_ATOMS: atom_id res chain seq x y z
N MET A 1 3.71 -20.03 55.90
CA MET A 1 2.86 -18.86 55.61
C MET A 1 3.72 -17.81 54.94
N GLY A 2 3.28 -17.31 53.79
CA GLY A 2 3.67 -15.99 53.28
C GLY A 2 4.74 -15.93 52.18
N GLN A 3 4.23 -15.76 50.96
CA GLN A 3 4.82 -15.08 49.78
C GLN A 3 5.64 -15.90 48.76
N ALA A 4 5.03 -16.05 47.58
CA ALA A 4 5.69 -15.95 46.28
C ALA A 4 4.72 -15.32 45.26
N LEU A 5 5.12 -14.19 44.68
CA LEU A 5 4.75 -13.68 43.34
C LEU A 5 6.09 -13.36 42.63
N PRO A 6 6.23 -13.25 41.30
CA PRO A 6 5.33 -13.50 40.15
C PRO A 6 6.05 -14.40 39.06
N PRO A 7 5.64 -14.51 37.76
CA PRO A 7 5.68 -13.43 36.75
C PRO A 7 4.40 -13.32 35.87
N PRO A 8 4.27 -12.24 35.07
CA PRO A 8 3.16 -12.03 34.13
C PRO A 8 3.23 -13.03 32.97
N LEU A 9 2.06 -13.47 32.49
CA LEU A 9 1.97 -14.21 31.23
C LEU A 9 2.33 -13.27 30.09
N LEU A 10 3.43 -13.60 29.42
CA LEU A 10 3.89 -13.02 28.17
C LEU A 10 2.82 -13.19 27.08
N ALA A 11 2.47 -12.08 26.43
CA ALA A 11 1.90 -12.08 25.09
C ALA A 11 2.84 -12.87 24.17
N GLN A 12 2.28 -13.87 23.50
CA GLN A 12 2.99 -14.56 22.43
C GLN A 12 2.92 -13.66 21.20
N ASN A 13 4.05 -13.05 20.83
CA ASN A 13 4.22 -12.43 19.52
C ASN A 13 4.15 -13.55 18.46
N THR A 14 2.98 -13.74 17.87
CA THR A 14 2.85 -14.46 16.61
C THR A 14 3.35 -13.55 15.50
N THR A 15 4.61 -13.73 15.11
CA THR A 15 5.17 -13.15 13.89
C THR A 15 4.49 -13.79 12.68
N ILE A 16 3.69 -13.01 11.93
CA ILE A 16 3.22 -13.46 10.61
C ILE A 16 4.39 -13.37 9.64
N ARG A 17 5.00 -14.53 9.37
CA ARG A 17 5.91 -14.73 8.23
C ARG A 17 5.08 -15.16 7.04
N GLY A 18 4.69 -14.20 6.20
CA GLY A 18 4.22 -14.46 4.85
C GLY A 18 5.29 -14.03 3.86
N GLU A 19 6.26 -14.89 3.55
CA GLU A 19 7.01 -14.76 2.29
C GLU A 19 6.06 -15.15 1.15
N GLU A 20 5.10 -14.28 0.83
CA GLU A 20 4.28 -14.42 -0.37
C GLU A 20 5.03 -13.73 -1.52
N ASN A 21 6.00 -14.44 -2.10
CA ASN A 21 6.42 -14.13 -3.47
C ASN A 21 5.19 -14.39 -4.37
N ALA A 22 4.35 -13.38 -4.56
CA ALA A 22 3.11 -13.49 -5.30
C ALA A 22 3.39 -13.53 -6.80
N ASP A 23 3.91 -14.64 -7.32
CA ASP A 23 3.74 -14.92 -8.74
C ASP A 23 2.26 -15.25 -8.99
N ILE A 24 1.49 -14.22 -9.31
CA ILE A 24 0.05 -14.31 -9.55
C ILE A 24 -0.30 -15.16 -10.78
N THR A 25 0.70 -15.58 -11.57
CA THR A 25 0.54 -16.34 -12.81
C THR A 25 0.79 -17.85 -12.68
N SER A 26 1.43 -18.36 -11.61
CA SER A 26 1.93 -19.75 -11.59
C SER A 26 1.67 -20.63 -10.35
N ARG A 27 0.63 -20.33 -9.57
CA ARG A 27 0.21 -20.89 -8.25
C ARG A 27 0.67 -19.98 -7.11
N ALA A 28 -0.08 -18.92 -6.91
CA ALA A 28 0.06 -18.03 -5.77
C ALA A 28 -0.67 -18.54 -4.52
N PRO A 29 -0.34 -18.01 -3.33
CA PRO A 29 -1.19 -18.01 -2.14
C PRO A 29 -2.55 -17.29 -2.34
N LEU A 30 -2.87 -16.84 -3.55
CA LEU A 30 -4.07 -16.11 -3.90
C LEU A 30 -5.06 -16.99 -4.69
N GLY A 31 -6.35 -16.68 -4.59
CA GLY A 31 -7.46 -17.35 -5.28
C GLY A 31 -8.35 -16.34 -6.03
N PHE A 32 -8.71 -16.66 -7.27
CA PHE A 32 -9.58 -15.84 -8.11
C PHE A 32 -11.04 -16.16 -7.81
N LYS A 33 -11.84 -15.12 -7.57
CA LYS A 33 -13.30 -15.22 -7.47
C LYS A 33 -13.90 -14.96 -8.84
N VAL A 34 -14.90 -15.76 -9.21
CA VAL A 34 -15.62 -15.66 -10.50
C VAL A 34 -17.13 -15.57 -10.31
N ASP A 35 -17.56 -15.45 -9.06
CA ASP A 35 -18.95 -15.31 -8.69
C ASP A 35 -19.45 -13.88 -9.02
N THR A 36 -20.77 -13.71 -9.01
CA THR A 36 -21.38 -12.38 -9.13
C THR A 36 -20.86 -11.47 -8.03
N ASP A 37 -20.62 -10.21 -8.37
CA ASP A 37 -20.20 -9.19 -7.42
C ASP A 37 -21.25 -9.00 -6.29
N PRO A 38 -20.88 -9.22 -5.02
CA PRO A 38 -21.77 -8.99 -3.87
C PRO A 38 -22.25 -7.55 -3.74
N THR A 39 -21.51 -6.59 -4.30
CA THR A 39 -21.86 -5.15 -4.28
C THR A 39 -22.68 -4.71 -5.49
N GLU A 40 -23.20 -5.67 -6.26
CA GLU A 40 -24.05 -5.46 -7.44
C GLU A 40 -23.41 -4.59 -8.54
N GLY A 41 -22.08 -4.60 -8.62
CA GLY A 41 -21.34 -3.86 -9.64
C GLY A 41 -21.56 -4.38 -11.07
N TYR A 42 -21.35 -3.48 -12.03
CA TYR A 42 -21.33 -3.79 -13.46
C TYR A 42 -19.97 -4.36 -13.87
N VAL A 43 -19.62 -5.50 -13.26
CA VAL A 43 -18.33 -6.18 -13.42
C VAL A 43 -18.52 -7.64 -13.80
N THR A 44 -17.57 -8.19 -14.54
CA THR A 44 -17.43 -9.64 -14.74
C THR A 44 -16.07 -10.06 -14.18
N TYR A 45 -16.05 -10.62 -12.97
CA TYR A 45 -14.83 -11.21 -12.43
C TYR A 45 -14.47 -12.48 -13.17
N VAL A 46 -13.22 -12.61 -13.61
CA VAL A 46 -12.75 -13.73 -14.42
C VAL A 46 -11.68 -14.56 -13.71
N ASP A 47 -11.58 -15.84 -14.08
CA ASP A 47 -10.54 -16.72 -13.55
C ASP A 47 -9.14 -16.31 -14.03
N GLN A 48 -8.12 -16.86 -13.37
CA GLN A 48 -6.70 -16.59 -13.65
C GLN A 48 -6.32 -16.80 -15.13
N SER A 49 -6.82 -17.87 -15.75
CA SER A 49 -6.50 -18.22 -17.14
C SER A 49 -7.06 -17.19 -18.12
N THR A 50 -8.30 -16.78 -17.88
CA THR A 50 -9.00 -15.75 -18.65
C THR A 50 -8.35 -14.39 -18.41
N ALA A 51 -8.04 -14.03 -17.16
CA ALA A 51 -7.34 -12.80 -16.80
C ALA A 51 -5.98 -12.70 -17.51
N SER A 52 -5.18 -13.78 -17.48
CA SER A 52 -3.88 -13.83 -18.16
C SER A 52 -4.02 -13.67 -19.67
N SER A 53 -4.97 -14.40 -20.27
CA SER A 53 -5.22 -14.36 -21.72
C SER A 53 -5.75 -13.01 -22.20
N ALA A 54 -6.45 -12.28 -21.33
CA ALA A 54 -6.96 -10.94 -21.58
C ALA A 54 -6.01 -9.84 -21.07
N SER A 55 -4.79 -10.19 -20.63
CA SER A 55 -3.78 -9.26 -20.12
C SER A 55 -4.26 -8.40 -18.93
N LEU A 56 -5.17 -8.94 -18.11
CA LEU A 56 -5.66 -8.30 -16.89
C LEU A 56 -4.74 -8.57 -15.69
N ILE A 57 -3.85 -9.55 -15.79
CA ILE A 57 -2.84 -9.83 -14.77
C ILE A 57 -1.50 -10.11 -15.42
N SER A 58 -0.42 -9.74 -14.76
CA SER A 58 0.92 -10.18 -15.11
C SER A 58 1.86 -10.09 -13.91
N THR A 59 2.96 -10.82 -13.95
CA THR A 59 4.08 -10.67 -13.02
C THR A 59 5.32 -10.33 -13.84
N SER A 60 5.98 -9.21 -13.55
CA SER A 60 7.23 -8.83 -14.22
C SER A 60 8.08 -7.97 -13.30
N ASN A 61 9.41 -8.13 -13.34
CA ASN A 61 10.36 -7.31 -12.58
C ASN A 61 10.05 -7.18 -11.08
N ASN A 62 9.57 -8.25 -10.45
CA ASN A 62 9.10 -8.25 -9.07
C ASN A 62 7.93 -7.28 -8.81
N THR A 63 7.08 -7.05 -9.81
CA THR A 63 5.83 -6.31 -9.67
C THR A 63 4.69 -7.20 -10.16
N VAL A 64 3.61 -7.24 -9.39
CA VAL A 64 2.31 -7.80 -9.77
C VAL A 64 1.50 -6.68 -10.39
N TYR A 65 0.98 -6.95 -11.58
CA TYR A 65 -0.05 -6.13 -12.20
C TYR A 65 -1.42 -6.81 -12.07
N MET A 66 -2.42 -6.03 -11.65
CA MET A 66 -3.83 -6.43 -11.65
C MET A 66 -4.65 -5.29 -12.24
N GLY A 67 -5.27 -5.51 -13.40
CA GLY A 67 -6.00 -4.51 -14.15
C GLY A 67 -7.39 -4.95 -14.57
N VAL A 68 -8.01 -4.11 -15.39
CA VAL A 68 -9.36 -4.29 -15.94
C VAL A 68 -9.34 -4.23 -17.46
N ASP A 69 -10.38 -4.76 -18.11
CA ASP A 69 -10.49 -4.63 -19.56
C ASP A 69 -10.70 -3.16 -19.92
N SER A 70 -9.68 -2.52 -20.48
CA SER A 70 -9.69 -1.13 -20.93
C SER A 70 -9.95 -0.95 -22.43
N THR A 71 -9.94 -2.06 -23.19
CA THR A 71 -9.95 -2.01 -24.66
C THR A 71 -11.36 -2.18 -25.22
N ASN A 72 -12.14 -3.10 -24.66
CA ASN A 72 -13.43 -3.48 -25.22
C ASN A 72 -14.58 -2.65 -24.63
N VAL A 73 -15.63 -2.50 -25.43
CA VAL A 73 -16.94 -2.08 -24.92
C VAL A 73 -17.49 -3.23 -24.07
N ALA A 74 -17.80 -2.93 -22.80
CA ALA A 74 -18.33 -3.91 -21.87
C ALA A 74 -19.68 -4.48 -22.35
N SER A 75 -19.96 -5.73 -22.00
CA SER A 75 -21.19 -6.41 -22.38
C SER A 75 -21.57 -7.48 -21.33
N GLY A 76 -22.79 -7.99 -21.39
CA GLY A 76 -23.26 -8.97 -20.40
C GLY A 76 -23.32 -8.35 -18.99
N SER A 77 -22.75 -9.07 -18.02
CA SER A 77 -22.75 -8.68 -16.60
C SER A 77 -21.84 -7.50 -16.28
N GLY A 78 -20.88 -7.13 -17.14
CA GLY A 78 -20.00 -6.02 -16.84
C GLY A 78 -18.69 -5.93 -17.60
N ARG A 79 -17.87 -4.95 -17.23
CA ARG A 79 -16.47 -4.87 -17.65
C ARG A 79 -15.67 -5.98 -16.96
N LYS A 80 -14.76 -6.63 -17.68
CA LYS A 80 -13.94 -7.70 -17.07
C LYS A 80 -12.94 -7.11 -16.09
N SER A 81 -12.80 -7.76 -14.95
CA SER A 81 -11.90 -7.40 -13.86
C SER A 81 -11.48 -8.67 -13.12
N VAL A 82 -10.68 -8.53 -12.08
CA VAL A 82 -10.29 -9.60 -11.17
C VAL A 82 -10.68 -9.25 -9.74
N ARG A 83 -11.12 -10.27 -8.98
CA ARG A 83 -11.21 -10.24 -7.52
C ARG A 83 -10.37 -11.37 -6.98
N ILE A 84 -9.39 -11.02 -6.18
CA ILE A 84 -8.33 -11.92 -5.76
C ILE A 84 -8.28 -11.91 -4.25
N THR A 85 -8.38 -13.10 -3.65
CA THR A 85 -8.42 -13.28 -2.20
C THR A 85 -7.26 -14.15 -1.74
N SER A 86 -6.61 -13.81 -0.64
CA SER A 86 -5.59 -14.68 -0.04
C SER A 86 -6.19 -16.02 0.41
N LYS A 87 -5.39 -17.08 0.35
CA LYS A 87 -5.75 -18.40 0.89
C LYS A 87 -5.55 -18.44 2.40
N ASN A 88 -4.53 -17.74 2.87
CA ASN A 88 -4.26 -17.55 4.29
C ASN A 88 -5.26 -16.54 4.87
N SER A 89 -5.55 -16.71 6.15
CA SER A 89 -6.34 -15.80 6.95
C SER A 89 -5.52 -15.33 8.17
N TYR A 90 -5.89 -14.18 8.71
CA TYR A 90 -5.17 -13.52 9.80
C TYR A 90 -6.15 -12.96 10.83
N ASP A 91 -5.89 -13.18 12.11
CA ASP A 91 -6.72 -12.62 13.20
C ASP A 91 -6.11 -11.29 13.73
N THR A 92 -4.79 -11.22 13.78
CA THR A 92 -4.01 -10.07 14.25
C THR A 92 -2.71 -9.97 13.48
N GLY A 93 -2.04 -8.81 13.53
CA GLY A 93 -0.69 -8.63 13.01
C GLY A 93 -0.53 -7.40 12.14
N LEU A 94 0.55 -7.36 11.36
CA LEU A 94 0.92 -6.22 10.53
C LEU A 94 0.92 -6.61 9.06
N VAL A 95 -0.01 -6.04 8.29
CA VAL A 95 -0.12 -6.21 6.84
C VAL A 95 0.52 -4.99 6.18
N ILE A 96 1.52 -5.22 5.32
CA ILE A 96 2.23 -4.16 4.61
C ILE A 96 2.08 -4.39 3.11
N LEU A 97 1.57 -3.37 2.42
CA LEU A 97 1.42 -3.34 0.99
C LEU A 97 2.24 -2.19 0.41
N ASP A 98 3.27 -2.53 -0.37
CA ASP A 98 4.02 -1.58 -1.19
C ASP A 98 3.41 -1.51 -2.61
N LEU A 99 2.82 -0.36 -2.94
CA LEU A 99 2.15 -0.10 -4.22
C LEU A 99 2.89 0.98 -5.00
N GLU A 100 3.30 0.65 -6.21
CA GLU A 100 3.79 1.62 -7.20
C GLU A 100 2.62 2.40 -7.81
N HIS A 101 1.44 1.79 -7.88
CA HIS A 101 0.27 2.36 -8.53
C HIS A 101 -1.02 1.66 -8.05
N MET A 102 -2.12 2.39 -8.02
CA MET A 102 -3.48 1.87 -7.78
C MET A 102 -4.46 2.39 -8.85
N PRO A 103 -5.65 1.81 -9.02
CA PRO A 103 -6.64 2.32 -9.95
C PRO A 103 -6.89 3.82 -9.72
N GLY A 104 -6.90 4.58 -10.81
CA GLY A 104 -7.00 6.05 -10.75
C GLY A 104 -8.35 6.55 -10.24
N SER A 105 -8.44 7.86 -10.07
CA SER A 105 -9.67 8.58 -9.70
C SER A 105 -10.59 8.70 -10.91
N ILE A 106 -11.18 7.58 -11.33
CA ILE A 106 -11.89 7.44 -12.60
C ILE A 106 -13.38 7.24 -12.37
N CYS A 107 -14.21 8.01 -13.10
CA CYS A 107 -15.66 7.85 -13.01
C CYS A 107 -16.09 6.39 -13.20
N GLY A 108 -16.81 5.84 -12.22
CA GLY A 108 -17.47 4.55 -12.29
C GLY A 108 -16.63 3.40 -11.78
N THR A 109 -15.35 3.60 -11.45
CA THR A 109 -14.54 2.60 -10.77
C THR A 109 -14.85 2.60 -9.27
N TRP A 110 -14.70 1.42 -8.68
CA TRP A 110 -14.68 1.21 -7.23
C TRP A 110 -13.58 0.17 -6.94
N PRO A 111 -12.33 0.62 -6.80
CA PRO A 111 -11.23 -0.24 -6.39
C PRO A 111 -11.18 -0.42 -4.87
N ALA A 112 -10.75 -1.60 -4.44
CA ALA A 112 -10.56 -1.90 -3.04
C ALA A 112 -9.32 -2.78 -2.79
N PHE A 113 -8.53 -2.41 -1.78
CA PHE A 113 -7.63 -3.30 -1.05
C PHE A 113 -8.11 -3.38 0.39
N TRP A 114 -8.52 -4.57 0.80
CA TRP A 114 -9.31 -4.74 2.01
C TRP A 114 -9.10 -6.13 2.59
N MET A 115 -9.69 -6.38 3.76
CA MET A 115 -9.67 -7.68 4.41
C MET A 115 -11.06 -8.06 4.88
N VAL A 116 -11.41 -9.35 4.81
CA VAL A 116 -12.75 -9.82 5.16
C VAL A 116 -12.73 -11.18 5.84
N GLY A 117 -13.54 -11.33 6.88
CA GLY A 117 -13.76 -12.61 7.54
C GLY A 117 -14.62 -13.57 6.71
N PRO A 118 -14.66 -14.86 7.06
CA PRO A 118 -15.38 -15.88 6.28
C PRO A 118 -16.90 -15.71 6.27
N ASP A 119 -17.45 -15.09 7.33
CA ASP A 119 -18.88 -14.89 7.56
C ASP A 119 -19.16 -13.38 7.75
N TRP A 120 -19.29 -12.67 6.64
CA TRP A 120 -19.62 -11.23 6.65
C TRP A 120 -21.09 -11.00 7.04
N PRO A 121 -21.44 -9.97 7.83
CA PRO A 121 -20.54 -9.00 8.48
C PRO A 121 -20.05 -9.48 9.86
N THR A 122 -20.45 -10.67 10.32
CA THR A 122 -20.21 -11.14 11.69
C THR A 122 -18.73 -11.34 12.05
N THR A 123 -17.86 -11.54 11.06
CA THR A 123 -16.41 -11.71 11.25
C THR A 123 -15.59 -10.56 10.67
N GLY A 124 -16.27 -9.44 10.37
CA GLY A 124 -15.66 -8.16 10.10
C GLY A 124 -15.15 -7.96 8.68
N GLU A 125 -14.98 -6.67 8.36
CA GLU A 125 -14.38 -6.15 7.14
C GLU A 125 -13.51 -4.95 7.48
N ILE A 126 -12.31 -4.88 6.88
CA ILE A 126 -11.37 -3.78 7.03
C ILE A 126 -11.04 -3.24 5.63
N ASP A 127 -11.60 -2.09 5.29
CA ASP A 127 -11.30 -1.40 4.04
C ASP A 127 -10.08 -0.51 4.24
N ILE A 128 -8.95 -0.93 3.64
CA ILE A 128 -7.64 -0.29 3.84
C ILE A 128 -7.43 0.80 2.79
N ILE A 129 -7.72 0.48 1.52
CA ILE A 129 -7.77 1.42 0.41
C ILE A 129 -9.11 1.23 -0.26
N GLU A 130 -9.96 2.25 -0.23
CA GLU A 130 -11.26 2.22 -0.87
C GLU A 130 -11.70 3.61 -1.31
N GLY A 131 -12.37 3.66 -2.45
CA GLY A 131 -12.97 4.88 -2.95
C GLY A 131 -13.74 4.64 -4.24
N VAL A 132 -14.48 5.66 -4.66
CA VAL A 132 -15.35 5.57 -5.82
C VAL A 132 -15.21 6.76 -6.75
N ASN A 133 -15.40 6.52 -8.04
CA ASN A 133 -15.42 7.57 -9.06
C ASN A 133 -14.16 8.46 -9.00
N THR A 134 -14.31 9.80 -9.02
CA THR A 134 -13.17 10.73 -8.98
C THR A 134 -12.73 11.14 -7.58
N GLN A 135 -12.97 10.28 -6.59
CA GLN A 135 -12.52 10.50 -5.22
C GLN A 135 -11.00 10.78 -5.16
N VAL A 136 -10.62 11.76 -4.33
CA VAL A 136 -9.25 12.29 -4.26
C VAL A 136 -8.46 11.71 -3.09
N GLY A 137 -9.09 11.55 -1.94
CA GLY A 137 -8.45 11.00 -0.74
C GLY A 137 -9.07 9.67 -0.35
N ASN A 138 -8.29 8.82 0.27
CA ASN A 138 -8.72 7.47 0.65
C ASN A 138 -9.86 7.50 1.68
N ALA A 139 -10.77 6.52 1.59
CA ALA A 139 -11.70 6.18 2.65
C ALA A 139 -11.26 4.86 3.28
N MET A 140 -11.06 4.87 4.59
CA MET A 140 -10.75 3.67 5.38
C MET A 140 -11.93 3.39 6.29
N THR A 141 -12.49 2.19 6.22
CA THR A 141 -13.75 1.86 6.87
C THR A 141 -13.65 0.52 7.56
N LEU A 142 -14.34 0.37 8.69
CA LEU A 142 -14.61 -0.94 9.26
C LEU A 142 -16.10 -1.24 9.25
N HIS A 143 -16.43 -2.49 8.94
CA HIS A 143 -17.78 -3.03 9.05
C HIS A 143 -17.81 -4.18 10.05
N THR A 144 -18.80 -4.18 10.94
CA THR A 144 -19.02 -5.22 11.94
C THR A 144 -20.47 -5.71 11.94
N GLY A 145 -20.66 -6.97 12.32
CA GLY A 145 -21.98 -7.58 12.49
C GLY A 145 -22.60 -7.37 13.88
N SER A 146 -21.87 -6.76 14.80
CA SER A 146 -22.31 -6.45 16.16
C SER A 146 -21.90 -5.04 16.60
N GLU A 147 -22.39 -4.59 17.75
CA GLU A 147 -22.10 -3.26 18.30
C GLU A 147 -20.57 -3.04 18.44
N CYS A 148 -20.06 -2.05 17.71
CA CYS A 148 -18.66 -1.65 17.72
C CYS A 148 -18.61 -0.18 17.32
N SER A 149 -18.04 0.67 18.18
CA SER A 149 -17.92 2.10 17.90
C SER A 149 -16.52 2.60 18.19
N ILE A 150 -16.08 3.57 17.39
CA ILE A 150 -14.77 4.21 17.52
C ILE A 150 -14.90 5.56 18.26
N SER A 151 -13.83 5.92 18.96
CA SER A 151 -13.69 7.13 19.74
C SER A 151 -13.13 8.27 18.88
N ASP A 152 -13.57 9.50 19.15
CA ASP A 152 -12.99 10.73 18.61
C ASP A 152 -11.80 11.24 19.43
N ASP A 153 -11.51 10.62 20.59
CA ASP A 153 -10.37 10.93 21.47
C ASP A 153 -9.07 10.23 21.02
N VAL A 154 -8.87 10.10 19.71
CA VAL A 154 -7.70 9.45 19.10
C VAL A 154 -7.05 10.41 18.13
N THR A 155 -5.73 10.58 18.24
CA THR A 155 -4.97 11.42 17.32
C THR A 155 -4.62 10.64 16.05
N MET A 156 -4.98 11.20 14.91
CA MET A 156 -4.73 10.65 13.58
C MET A 156 -4.76 11.78 12.54
N TYR A 157 -4.22 11.53 11.35
CA TYR A 157 -4.26 12.52 10.25
C TYR A 157 -5.62 12.60 9.56
N GLY A 158 -6.38 11.50 9.53
CA GLY A 158 -7.70 11.42 8.95
C GLY A 158 -8.78 12.10 9.79
N SER A 159 -10.01 12.09 9.29
CA SER A 159 -11.20 12.63 9.95
C SER A 159 -12.29 11.58 9.99
N ILE A 160 -12.91 11.39 11.16
CA ILE A 160 -14.05 10.48 11.32
C ILE A 160 -15.25 11.06 10.57
N GLU A 161 -15.76 10.32 9.60
CA GLU A 161 -17.04 10.60 8.94
C GLU A 161 -18.19 9.91 9.67
N THR A 162 -17.96 8.67 10.09
CA THR A 162 -18.91 7.84 10.82
C THR A 162 -18.22 7.05 11.92
N SER A 163 -18.86 6.93 13.09
CA SER A 163 -18.22 6.39 14.30
C SER A 163 -18.74 5.02 14.74
N ASP A 164 -19.78 4.48 14.10
CA ASP A 164 -20.38 3.17 14.46
C ASP A 164 -20.10 2.19 13.32
N CYS A 165 -19.37 1.12 13.63
CA CYS A 165 -18.92 0.13 12.66
C CYS A 165 -20.03 -0.87 12.34
N TYR A 166 -21.09 -0.92 13.15
CA TYR A 166 -22.19 -1.85 12.94
C TYR A 166 -22.93 -1.53 11.64
N VAL A 167 -23.03 -2.50 10.73
CA VAL A 167 -23.64 -2.29 9.40
C VAL A 167 -25.12 -1.88 9.44
N TYR A 168 -25.80 -2.10 10.58
CA TYR A 168 -27.18 -1.68 10.82
C TYR A 168 -27.31 -0.58 11.89
N ALA A 169 -26.24 0.19 12.11
CA ALA A 169 -26.21 1.29 13.07
C ALA A 169 -27.33 2.31 12.83
N SER A 170 -28.05 2.67 13.90
CA SER A 170 -29.07 3.71 13.81
C SER A 170 -28.43 5.09 13.70
N GLY A 171 -28.94 5.93 12.79
CA GLY A 171 -28.47 7.31 12.64
C GLY A 171 -27.34 7.47 11.62
N GLN A 172 -26.96 6.40 10.94
CA GLN A 172 -26.07 6.41 9.76
C GLN A 172 -26.78 5.74 8.58
N THR A 173 -26.23 5.90 7.38
CA THR A 173 -26.73 5.15 6.22
C THR A 173 -26.50 3.66 6.42
N GLU A 174 -27.40 2.83 5.89
CA GLU A 174 -27.23 1.38 5.95
C GLU A 174 -25.88 0.99 5.33
N ASN A 175 -25.15 0.09 5.99
CA ASN A 175 -23.81 -0.31 5.61
C ASN A 175 -22.78 0.83 5.52
N ALA A 176 -22.94 1.93 6.27
CA ALA A 176 -21.92 2.97 6.32
C ALA A 176 -20.61 2.50 6.95
N GLY A 177 -20.70 1.66 8.00
CA GLY A 177 -19.56 1.33 8.84
C GLY A 177 -19.00 2.56 9.56
N CYS A 178 -17.89 2.38 10.27
CA CYS A 178 -17.16 3.48 10.89
C CYS A 178 -16.03 3.88 9.94
N GLY A 179 -16.22 5.01 9.28
CA GLY A 179 -15.35 5.50 8.21
C GLY A 179 -14.49 6.66 8.67
N ILE A 180 -13.22 6.61 8.29
CA ILE A 180 -12.25 7.69 8.43
C ILE A 180 -11.79 8.07 7.02
N THR A 181 -11.94 9.34 6.65
CA THR A 181 -11.46 9.87 5.37
C THR A 181 -10.19 10.69 5.56
N THR A 182 -9.41 10.85 4.50
CA THR A 182 -8.31 11.82 4.46
C THR A 182 -8.48 12.76 3.29
N SER A 183 -8.02 14.01 3.46
CA SER A 183 -7.97 15.00 2.38
C SER A 183 -6.65 14.96 1.60
N SER A 184 -5.70 14.10 1.99
CA SER A 184 -4.42 13.95 1.29
C SER A 184 -4.65 13.32 -0.08
N SER A 185 -4.34 14.05 -1.15
CA SER A 185 -4.39 13.51 -2.51
C SER A 185 -3.36 12.41 -2.74
N ALA A 186 -2.25 12.40 -1.98
CA ALA A 186 -1.22 11.37 -2.09
C ALA A 186 -1.67 10.01 -1.51
N SER A 187 -2.86 9.93 -0.91
CA SER A 187 -3.37 8.69 -0.32
C SER A 187 -4.13 7.81 -1.31
N TYR A 188 -4.66 8.34 -2.40
CA TYR A 188 -5.55 7.58 -3.28
C TYR A 188 -5.46 8.01 -4.75
N GLY A 189 -5.78 7.07 -5.64
CA GLY A 189 -6.04 7.29 -7.06
C GLY A 189 -4.93 8.09 -7.77
N ASP A 190 -5.34 9.08 -8.56
CA ASP A 190 -4.42 9.83 -9.41
C ASP A 190 -3.31 10.54 -8.61
N GLY A 191 -3.63 11.03 -7.41
CA GLY A 191 -2.68 11.74 -6.57
C GLY A 191 -1.65 10.81 -5.93
N PHE A 192 -2.03 9.60 -5.53
CA PHE A 192 -1.10 8.55 -5.09
C PHE A 192 -0.17 8.13 -6.24
N ASN A 193 -0.74 7.91 -7.44
CA ASN A 193 0.03 7.51 -8.61
C ASN A 193 1.01 8.61 -9.06
N ALA A 194 0.64 9.89 -8.92
CA ALA A 194 1.48 11.03 -9.29
C ALA A 194 2.73 11.21 -8.39
N VAL A 195 2.77 10.56 -7.23
CA VAL A 195 3.92 10.56 -6.31
C VAL A 195 4.68 9.23 -6.29
N ASP A 196 4.54 8.44 -7.37
CA ASP A 196 5.14 7.11 -7.53
C ASP A 196 4.66 6.09 -6.45
N GLY A 197 3.44 6.30 -5.97
CA GLY A 197 2.77 5.48 -4.98
C GLY A 197 3.34 5.60 -3.57
N GLY A 198 3.41 4.47 -2.87
CA GLY A 198 3.75 4.45 -1.45
C GLY A 198 3.46 3.11 -0.77
N VAL A 199 3.48 3.14 0.56
CA VAL A 199 3.19 1.98 1.41
C VAL A 199 1.93 2.23 2.22
N TYR A 200 1.02 1.25 2.18
CA TYR A 200 -0.04 1.10 3.16
C TYR A 200 0.36 0.04 4.18
N ALA A 201 0.30 0.38 5.46
CA ALA A 201 0.54 -0.56 6.55
C ALA A 201 -0.67 -0.58 7.49
N THR A 202 -1.14 -1.78 7.82
CA THR A 202 -2.31 -2.01 8.67
C THR A 202 -1.93 -2.90 9.83
N GLU A 203 -1.99 -2.36 11.06
CA GLU A 203 -1.81 -3.12 12.29
C GLU A 203 -3.17 -3.49 12.88
N ILE A 204 -3.35 -4.77 13.21
CA ILE A 204 -4.56 -5.34 13.79
C ILE A 204 -4.18 -5.93 15.16
N THR A 205 -4.73 -5.37 16.23
CA THR A 205 -4.54 -5.88 17.60
C THR A 205 -5.88 -6.12 18.29
N SER A 206 -5.84 -6.65 19.52
CA SER A 206 -7.04 -6.80 20.35
C SER A 206 -7.66 -5.48 20.81
N GLU A 207 -6.91 -4.38 20.72
CA GLU A 207 -7.28 -3.05 21.22
C GLU A 207 -7.76 -2.10 20.12
N GLY A 208 -7.43 -2.40 18.86
CA GLY A 208 -7.80 -1.56 17.74
C GLY A 208 -7.12 -1.95 16.43
N ILE A 209 -7.43 -1.17 15.40
CA ILE A 209 -6.85 -1.27 14.07
C ILE A 209 -6.26 0.10 13.71
N SER A 210 -5.04 0.13 13.20
CA SER A 210 -4.38 1.36 12.74
C SER A 210 -3.88 1.20 11.32
N ILE A 211 -4.08 2.23 10.50
CA ILE A 211 -3.70 2.26 9.08
C ILE A 211 -2.82 3.47 8.81
N TRP A 212 -1.63 3.23 8.31
CA TRP A 212 -0.69 4.26 7.85
C TRP A 212 -0.64 4.27 6.33
N ASN A 213 -0.56 5.48 5.77
CA ASN A 213 -0.21 5.74 4.39
C ASN A 213 1.11 6.52 4.38
N PHE A 214 2.16 5.91 3.85
CA PHE A 214 3.45 6.56 3.65
C PHE A 214 3.65 6.83 2.16
N ASP A 215 3.83 8.09 1.80
CA ASP A 215 4.25 8.46 0.44
C ASP A 215 5.58 7.75 0.11
N ARG A 216 5.82 7.46 -1.17
CA ARG A 216 7.03 6.78 -1.66
C ARG A 216 8.33 7.32 -1.07
N SER A 217 8.42 8.65 -0.92
CA SER A 217 9.63 9.34 -0.43
C SER A 217 9.80 9.33 1.10
N SER A 218 8.78 8.91 1.85
CA SER A 218 8.72 8.94 3.31
C SER A 218 8.50 7.57 3.94
N ILE A 219 8.72 6.48 3.20
CA ILE A 219 8.61 5.12 3.73
C ILE A 219 9.63 4.94 4.88
N PRO A 220 9.20 4.53 6.08
CA PRO A 220 10.08 4.21 7.19
C PRO A 220 11.17 3.20 6.81
N SER A 221 12.42 3.46 7.20
CA SER A 221 13.56 2.63 6.78
C SER A 221 13.50 1.20 7.33
N ASP A 222 12.84 1.01 8.47
CA ASP A 222 12.64 -0.28 9.12
C ASP A 222 11.71 -1.20 8.32
N ILE A 223 10.72 -0.64 7.60
CA ILE A 223 9.95 -1.36 6.57
C ILE A 223 10.91 -1.85 5.50
N SER A 224 11.67 -0.94 4.87
CA SER A 224 12.60 -1.29 3.79
C SER A 224 13.71 -2.25 4.19
N SER A 225 14.09 -2.28 5.48
CA SER A 225 15.08 -3.21 6.02
C SER A 225 14.49 -4.54 6.52
N GLY A 226 13.17 -4.74 6.38
CA GLY A 226 12.50 -5.99 6.75
C GLY A 226 12.39 -6.20 8.26
N SER A 227 12.36 -5.13 9.06
CA SER A 227 12.17 -5.20 10.51
C SER A 227 11.18 -4.12 10.97
N PRO A 228 9.94 -4.11 10.43
CA PRO A 228 8.97 -3.06 10.70
C PRO A 228 8.57 -3.02 12.18
N ASP A 229 8.55 -1.82 12.75
CA ASP A 229 8.13 -1.50 14.12
C ASP A 229 7.21 -0.26 14.11
N PRO A 230 5.88 -0.46 14.15
CA PRO A 230 4.90 0.63 14.12
C PRO A 230 5.07 1.67 15.23
N SER A 231 5.68 1.32 16.36
CA SER A 231 5.85 2.23 17.50
C SER A 231 6.71 3.46 17.17
N GLY A 232 7.54 3.38 16.12
CA GLY A 232 8.39 4.46 15.63
C GLY A 232 7.81 5.29 14.48
N TRP A 233 6.65 4.92 13.93
CA TRP A 233 6.11 5.53 12.70
C TRP A 233 5.35 6.84 12.93
N GLY A 234 4.98 7.13 14.17
CA GLY A 234 4.18 8.30 14.53
C GLY A 234 2.68 8.09 14.30
N GLU A 235 1.96 9.19 14.11
CA GLU A 235 0.50 9.17 13.98
C GLU A 235 0.04 8.40 12.74
N ALA A 236 -1.00 7.59 12.92
CA ALA A 236 -1.63 6.84 11.83
C ALA A 236 -2.50 7.76 10.97
N THR A 237 -2.73 7.34 9.71
CA THR A 237 -3.70 8.01 8.84
C THR A 237 -5.12 7.76 9.34
N ALA A 238 -5.42 6.53 9.76
CA ALA A 238 -6.65 6.18 10.46
C ALA A 238 -6.33 5.33 11.69
N SER A 239 -7.02 5.59 12.79
CA SER A 239 -6.91 4.79 14.01
C SER A 239 -8.29 4.49 14.56
N PHE A 240 -8.65 3.21 14.53
CA PHE A 240 -9.92 2.68 15.00
C PHE A 240 -9.69 2.08 16.39
N SER A 241 -10.11 2.81 17.41
CA SER A 241 -10.16 2.32 18.79
C SER A 241 -11.37 2.94 19.49
N GLY A 242 -11.93 2.27 20.48
CA GLY A 242 -13.14 2.76 21.15
C GLY A 242 -13.90 1.65 21.89
N SER A 243 -15.21 1.81 21.98
CA SER A 243 -16.10 0.80 22.58
C SER A 243 -16.39 -0.29 21.55
N CYS A 244 -15.42 -1.18 21.37
CA CYS A 244 -15.49 -2.31 20.45
C CYS A 244 -14.67 -3.49 20.96
N ASP A 245 -15.19 -4.71 20.78
CA ASP A 245 -14.41 -5.94 20.94
C ASP A 245 -13.81 -6.30 19.57
N PHE A 246 -12.61 -5.78 19.28
CA PHE A 246 -11.96 -6.00 17.99
C PHE A 246 -11.66 -7.48 17.74
N SER A 247 -11.25 -8.21 18.79
CA SER A 247 -10.91 -9.64 18.66
C SER A 247 -12.11 -10.49 18.24
N SER A 248 -13.32 -10.16 18.69
CA SER A 248 -14.54 -10.89 18.33
C SER A 248 -15.27 -10.38 17.10
N ASN A 249 -14.95 -9.16 16.64
CA ASN A 249 -15.57 -8.60 15.44
C ASN A 249 -14.72 -8.82 14.17
N PHE A 250 -13.42 -9.09 14.31
CA PHE A 250 -12.50 -9.26 13.18
C PHE A 250 -11.75 -10.59 13.33
N GLU A 251 -12.20 -11.62 12.62
CA GLU A 251 -11.70 -12.98 12.75
C GLU A 251 -11.39 -13.60 11.38
N SER A 252 -10.27 -14.31 11.29
CA SER A 252 -9.89 -15.08 10.11
C SER A 252 -9.96 -14.27 8.81
N LEU A 253 -9.43 -13.05 8.86
CA LEU A 253 -9.48 -12.09 7.77
C LEU A 253 -8.61 -12.53 6.60
N GLN A 254 -9.21 -12.66 5.42
CA GLN A 254 -8.49 -12.85 4.16
C GLN A 254 -8.28 -11.51 3.48
N ILE A 255 -7.10 -11.31 2.90
CA ILE A 255 -6.76 -10.12 2.11
C ILE A 255 -7.46 -10.21 0.75
N VAL A 256 -8.02 -9.10 0.29
CA VAL A 256 -8.72 -8.99 -1.00
C VAL A 256 -8.19 -7.80 -1.80
N PHE A 257 -7.97 -8.03 -3.09
CA PHE A 257 -7.80 -7.00 -4.11
C PHE A 257 -8.90 -7.14 -5.14
N ASP A 258 -9.59 -6.05 -5.46
CA ASP A 258 -10.48 -6.03 -6.60
C ASP A 258 -10.71 -4.62 -7.16
N THR A 259 -11.34 -4.58 -8.32
CA THR A 259 -11.93 -3.37 -8.87
C THR A 259 -13.26 -3.71 -9.49
N THR A 260 -14.33 -3.25 -8.84
CA THR A 260 -15.68 -3.29 -9.40
C THR A 260 -16.03 -1.96 -10.07
N PHE A 261 -17.24 -1.88 -10.62
CA PHE A 261 -17.76 -0.70 -11.31
C PHE A 261 -19.20 -0.42 -10.93
N CYS A 262 -19.54 0.86 -10.75
CA CYS A 262 -20.89 1.27 -10.37
C CYS A 262 -21.32 0.63 -9.03
N GLY A 263 -22.27 -0.31 -9.05
CA GLY A 263 -22.72 -1.01 -7.86
C GLY A 263 -23.41 -0.11 -6.83
N THR A 264 -23.58 -0.67 -5.64
CA THR A 264 -24.32 -0.06 -4.53
C THR A 264 -23.72 1.25 -4.04
N TRP A 265 -22.39 1.45 -4.17
CA TRP A 265 -21.75 2.71 -3.80
C TRP A 265 -21.48 3.62 -5.01
N ALA A 266 -20.52 3.28 -5.88
CA ALA A 266 -20.08 4.18 -6.95
C ALA A 266 -21.21 4.57 -7.90
N GLY A 267 -22.13 3.63 -8.18
CA GLY A 267 -23.31 3.86 -9.01
C GLY A 267 -24.33 4.80 -8.36
N THR A 268 -24.54 4.67 -7.06
CA THR A 268 -25.47 5.51 -6.28
C THR A 268 -25.01 6.96 -6.24
N VAL A 269 -23.71 7.20 -6.04
CA VAL A 269 -23.15 8.56 -5.90
C VAL A 269 -22.61 9.15 -7.21
N TRP A 270 -22.79 8.45 -8.34
CA TRP A 270 -22.31 8.92 -9.65
C TRP A 270 -22.84 10.31 -10.00
N SER A 271 -24.14 10.56 -9.80
CA SER A 271 -24.76 11.83 -10.22
C SER A 271 -24.28 13.06 -9.44
N SER A 272 -23.74 12.84 -8.25
CA SER A 272 -23.10 13.87 -7.41
C SER A 272 -21.64 14.12 -7.78
N ASP A 273 -21.02 13.26 -8.59
CA ASP A 273 -19.67 13.51 -9.10
C ASP A 273 -19.72 14.53 -10.25
N SER A 274 -19.20 15.72 -9.97
CA SER A 274 -19.23 16.88 -10.88
C SER A 274 -18.48 16.66 -12.21
N THR A 275 -17.59 15.66 -12.28
CA THR A 275 -16.81 15.35 -13.49
C THR A 275 -17.50 14.33 -14.40
N GLY A 276 -18.45 13.55 -13.89
CA GLY A 276 -19.26 12.58 -14.66
C GLY A 276 -20.14 13.21 -15.74
N TRP A 277 -20.33 14.54 -15.69
CA TRP A 277 -21.15 15.31 -16.63
C TRP A 277 -20.51 15.50 -18.02
N GLY A 278 -19.19 15.29 -18.15
CA GLY A 278 -18.48 15.37 -19.43
C GLY A 278 -18.77 14.21 -20.39
N TRP A 279 -19.38 13.13 -19.90
CA TRP A 279 -19.53 11.85 -20.62
C TRP A 279 -20.98 11.53 -21.02
N GLY A 280 -21.86 12.56 -21.03
CA GLY A 280 -23.24 12.46 -21.48
C GLY A 280 -24.15 11.67 -20.54
N ASN A 281 -25.46 11.78 -20.73
CA ASN A 281 -26.51 11.10 -19.95
C ASN A 281 -26.53 9.55 -20.14
N GLY A 282 -25.37 8.91 -20.33
CA GLY A 282 -25.20 7.48 -20.57
C GLY A 282 -24.64 6.77 -19.35
N HIS A 283 -25.10 5.54 -19.14
CA HIS A 283 -24.59 4.62 -18.12
C HIS A 283 -23.05 4.46 -18.24
N PRO A 284 -22.29 4.38 -17.13
CA PRO A 284 -20.81 4.31 -17.13
C PRO A 284 -20.23 3.12 -17.90
N SER A 285 -21.07 2.13 -18.20
CA SER A 285 -20.74 0.92 -18.95
C SER A 285 -20.36 1.15 -20.42
N ARG A 286 -20.52 2.37 -20.95
CA ARG A 286 -20.27 2.69 -22.37
C ARG A 286 -18.94 3.41 -22.65
N THR A 287 -18.16 3.77 -21.63
CA THR A 287 -16.94 4.57 -21.80
C THR A 287 -15.69 3.75 -21.50
N HIS A 288 -14.64 3.98 -22.29
CA HIS A 288 -13.31 3.36 -22.16
C HIS A 288 -12.72 3.73 -20.79
N VAL A 289 -12.61 2.75 -19.89
CA VAL A 289 -11.91 2.92 -18.62
C VAL A 289 -10.47 2.50 -18.88
N ASN A 290 -9.56 3.45 -19.04
CA ASN A 290 -8.20 3.15 -19.50
C ASN A 290 -7.22 2.76 -18.38
N GLU A 291 -7.54 2.97 -17.09
CA GLU A 291 -6.53 2.97 -16.02
C GLU A 291 -7.04 2.40 -14.67
N GLY A 292 -7.74 1.26 -14.70
CA GLY A 292 -8.17 0.54 -13.49
C GLY A 292 -7.13 -0.48 -13.00
N GLU A 293 -5.94 -0.04 -12.62
CA GLU A 293 -4.77 -0.93 -12.47
C GLU A 293 -4.04 -0.79 -11.13
N PHE A 294 -3.82 -1.91 -10.44
CA PHE A 294 -2.87 -2.03 -9.32
C PHE A 294 -1.51 -2.54 -9.81
N TYR A 295 -0.44 -1.92 -9.31
CA TYR A 295 0.94 -2.39 -9.44
C TYR A 295 1.56 -2.52 -8.05
N ALA A 296 1.74 -3.76 -7.58
CA ALA A 296 2.25 -4.07 -6.24
C ALA A 296 3.61 -4.77 -6.33
N ALA A 297 4.57 -4.39 -5.49
CA ALA A 297 5.85 -5.10 -5.45
C ALA A 297 5.67 -6.53 -4.91
N THR A 298 6.27 -7.53 -5.57
CA THR A 298 6.30 -8.94 -5.13
C THR A 298 7.43 -9.23 -4.14
N THR A 299 8.37 -8.30 -3.97
CA THR A 299 9.55 -8.53 -3.13
C THR A 299 9.19 -8.35 -1.66
N PRO A 300 9.34 -9.37 -0.81
CA PRO A 300 9.51 -9.12 0.61
C PRO A 300 10.76 -8.26 0.76
N THR A 301 10.69 -7.20 1.55
CA THR A 301 11.88 -6.83 2.33
C THR A 301 12.25 -8.07 3.12
N THR A 302 13.30 -8.75 2.68
CA THR A 302 13.70 -10.07 3.15
C THR A 302 13.70 -10.12 4.67
N LEU A 303 12.79 -10.91 5.25
CA LEU A 303 12.71 -11.18 6.68
C LEU A 303 13.83 -12.14 7.10
N GLU A 304 15.06 -11.66 7.16
CA GLU A 304 16.07 -12.38 7.95
C GLU A 304 15.65 -12.34 9.42
N THR A 305 15.53 -13.54 10.02
CA THR A 305 15.49 -13.72 11.46
C THR A 305 16.61 -12.92 12.11
N ALA A 306 16.30 -11.91 12.93
CA ALA A 306 17.22 -11.53 13.98
C ALA A 306 17.41 -12.77 14.87
N PRO A 307 18.63 -13.33 15.02
CA PRO A 307 18.85 -14.36 16.02
C PRO A 307 18.54 -13.75 17.39
N ALA A 308 17.76 -14.48 18.19
CA ALA A 308 17.62 -14.18 19.60
C ALA A 308 19.01 -13.96 20.20
N GLN A 309 19.32 -12.74 20.65
CA GLN A 309 20.49 -12.54 21.49
C GLN A 309 20.22 -13.29 22.80
N LYS A 310 20.77 -14.51 22.87
CA LYS A 310 21.05 -15.15 24.15
C LYS A 310 21.98 -14.21 24.91
N ARG A 311 21.47 -13.73 26.05
CA ARG A 311 22.32 -13.34 27.18
C ARG A 311 23.07 -14.59 27.61
N ASP A 312 24.32 -14.72 27.17
CA ASP A 312 25.27 -15.60 27.84
C ASP A 312 25.76 -14.89 29.10
N THR A 313 25.45 -15.52 30.22
CA THR A 313 25.94 -15.22 31.55
C THR A 313 27.47 -15.29 31.61
N ALA A 314 28.06 -14.34 32.33
CA ALA A 314 29.48 -14.14 32.57
C ALA A 314 30.27 -15.42 32.93
N THR A 315 31.48 -15.55 32.38
CA THR A 315 32.68 -15.90 33.16
C THR A 315 33.99 -15.55 32.43
N SER A 316 34.89 -14.92 33.19
CA SER A 316 36.33 -14.70 32.98
C SER A 316 36.83 -13.86 31.79
N ALA A 317 37.34 -12.66 32.13
CA ALA A 317 38.41 -11.97 31.39
C ALA A 317 39.72 -12.81 31.40
N PRO A 318 40.64 -12.57 30.43
CA PRO A 318 41.74 -11.65 30.73
C PRO A 318 42.17 -10.71 29.58
N GLU A 319 42.69 -9.56 30.03
CA GLU A 319 43.75 -8.66 29.55
C GLU A 319 44.02 -8.35 28.05
N GLU A 320 44.46 -7.10 27.88
CA GLU A 320 44.77 -6.31 26.69
C GLU A 320 45.77 -6.94 25.71
N ASP A 321 45.62 -6.61 24.41
CA ASP A 321 46.72 -6.06 23.60
C ASP A 321 46.17 -5.40 22.32
N VAL A 322 46.45 -4.10 22.18
CA VAL A 322 46.15 -3.29 20.98
C VAL A 322 47.35 -3.37 20.03
N VAL A 323 47.14 -3.87 18.81
CA VAL A 323 48.12 -3.77 17.72
C VAL A 323 47.42 -3.12 16.52
N GLU A 324 47.77 -1.86 16.23
CA GLU A 324 47.38 -1.15 15.02
C GLU A 324 48.10 -1.74 13.79
N ASP A 325 47.35 -2.24 12.81
CA ASP A 325 47.91 -2.64 11.52
C ASP A 325 47.98 -1.45 10.54
N SER A 326 49.21 -0.99 10.28
CA SER A 326 49.54 0.13 9.38
C SER A 326 49.41 -0.17 7.87
N SER A 327 48.79 -1.30 7.50
CA SER A 327 48.62 -1.73 6.11
C SER A 327 47.44 -1.05 5.39
N VAL A 328 46.38 -0.66 6.11
CA VAL A 328 45.13 -0.12 5.52
C VAL A 328 45.24 1.39 5.21
N VAL A 329 45.96 2.15 6.04
CA VAL A 329 46.11 3.62 5.87
C VAL A 329 46.98 3.96 4.65
N LYS A 330 47.93 3.09 4.27
CA LYS A 330 48.77 3.28 3.07
C LYS A 330 48.06 2.95 1.76
N ALA A 331 47.00 2.12 1.80
CA ALA A 331 46.20 1.82 0.62
C ALA A 331 45.30 3.00 0.22
N MET A 332 44.71 3.71 1.19
CA MET A 332 43.80 4.82 0.93
C MET A 332 44.49 6.11 0.44
N ALA A 333 45.79 6.28 0.67
CA ALA A 333 46.55 7.43 0.17
C ALA A 333 46.96 7.32 -1.31
N LYS A 334 46.99 6.11 -1.87
CA LYS A 334 47.41 5.87 -3.26
C LYS A 334 46.26 6.05 -4.26
N GLU A 335 45.03 5.81 -3.83
CA GLU A 335 43.82 5.91 -4.67
C GLU A 335 43.26 7.35 -4.72
N LYS A 336 43.43 8.14 -3.66
CA LYS A 336 43.10 9.58 -3.66
C LYS A 336 43.94 10.42 -4.64
N ARG A 337 45.13 9.95 -5.03
CA ARG A 337 46.02 10.67 -5.96
C ARG A 337 45.70 10.43 -7.44
N SER A 338 45.11 9.29 -7.80
CA SER A 338 44.74 9.03 -9.21
C SER A 338 43.43 9.72 -9.62
N ILE A 339 42.53 9.98 -8.66
CA ILE A 339 41.25 10.65 -8.92
C ILE A 339 41.45 12.15 -9.19
N ALA A 340 42.36 12.81 -8.47
CA ALA A 340 42.67 14.24 -8.66
C ALA A 340 43.29 14.55 -10.05
N ASP A 341 44.21 13.72 -10.54
CA ASP A 341 44.86 13.92 -11.85
C ASP A 341 43.88 13.72 -13.04
N SER A 342 42.78 12.99 -12.85
CA SER A 342 41.77 12.74 -13.89
C SER A 342 40.79 13.90 -14.09
N GLN A 343 40.53 14.70 -13.06
CA GLN A 343 39.58 15.82 -13.14
C GLN A 343 40.18 17.07 -13.81
N ASP A 344 41.47 17.33 -13.61
CA ASP A 344 42.16 18.46 -14.27
C ASP A 344 42.31 18.26 -15.80
N GLY A 345 42.50 17.01 -16.25
CA GLY A 345 42.61 16.69 -17.68
C GLY A 345 41.32 16.84 -18.49
N LEU A 346 40.16 16.71 -17.84
CA LEU A 346 38.84 16.87 -18.47
C LEU A 346 38.45 18.34 -18.61
N SER A 347 38.81 19.18 -17.63
CA SER A 347 38.59 20.63 -17.63
C SER A 347 39.33 21.33 -18.77
N GLU A 348 40.61 20.99 -19.01
CA GLU A 348 41.41 21.58 -20.09
C GLU A 348 40.95 21.18 -21.51
N LYS A 349 40.41 19.96 -21.68
CA LYS A 349 39.88 19.49 -22.97
C LYS A 349 38.56 20.17 -23.32
N ALA A 350 37.69 20.37 -22.33
CA ALA A 350 36.43 21.11 -22.51
C ALA A 350 36.69 22.58 -22.87
N HIS A 351 37.68 23.22 -22.25
CA HIS A 351 38.01 24.63 -22.52
C HIS A 351 38.58 24.86 -23.94
N ARG A 352 39.41 23.94 -24.44
CA ARG A 352 39.94 23.98 -25.83
C ARG A 352 38.85 23.80 -26.88
N HIS A 353 37.91 22.88 -26.65
CA HIS A 353 36.82 22.61 -27.59
C HIS A 353 35.88 23.82 -27.76
N VAL A 354 35.60 24.55 -26.66
CA VAL A 354 34.78 25.77 -26.69
C VAL A 354 35.47 26.92 -27.43
N LEU A 355 36.81 27.03 -27.34
CA LEU A 355 37.58 28.07 -28.03
C LEU A 355 37.73 27.81 -29.53
N GLU A 356 37.85 26.55 -29.95
CA GLU A 356 37.87 26.18 -31.37
C GLU A 356 36.49 26.36 -32.03
N HIS A 357 35.41 26.07 -31.31
CA HIS A 357 34.05 26.27 -31.82
C HIS A 357 33.70 27.76 -32.01
N LYS A 358 34.25 28.66 -31.16
CA LYS A 358 34.11 30.12 -31.29
C LYS A 358 34.96 30.73 -32.41
N ARG A 359 36.02 30.04 -32.87
CA ARG A 359 36.84 30.48 -34.02
C ARG A 359 36.28 30.04 -35.38
N SER A 360 35.50 28.96 -35.43
CA SER A 360 34.90 28.46 -36.68
C SER A 360 33.61 29.19 -37.10
N HIS A 361 32.94 29.88 -36.17
CA HIS A 361 31.74 30.68 -36.44
C HIS A 361 32.07 32.17 -36.32
N GLY A 362 32.39 32.81 -37.44
CA GLY A 362 32.80 34.21 -37.52
C GLY A 362 31.75 35.20 -37.00
N ILE A 363 31.68 35.41 -35.69
CA ILE A 363 30.89 36.48 -35.06
C ILE A 363 31.78 37.74 -35.01
N ARG A 364 31.63 38.60 -36.02
CA ARG A 364 32.13 39.98 -35.95
C ARG A 364 31.25 40.75 -34.95
N ARG A 365 31.83 41.16 -33.81
CA ARG A 365 31.26 42.21 -32.96
C ARG A 365 31.46 43.56 -33.65
N ALA A 366 30.37 44.22 -34.02
CA ALA A 366 30.36 45.65 -34.32
C ALA A 366 30.31 46.42 -32.99
N TRP A 367 31.21 47.39 -32.83
CA TRP A 367 31.13 48.45 -31.83
C TRP A 367 30.99 49.79 -32.56
N GLN A 368 30.10 50.64 -32.02
CA GLN A 368 30.05 52.10 -32.09
C GLN A 368 29.70 52.81 -33.41
N ALA A 369 28.51 53.42 -33.44
CA ALA A 369 28.34 54.87 -33.34
C ALA A 369 27.08 55.18 -32.53
#